data_AF-A0A3C1A8J9-F1
#
_entry.id   AF-A0A3C1A8J9-F1
#
_cell.length_a   1.000
_cell.length_b   1.000
_cell.length_c   1.000
_cell.angle_alpha   90.00
_cell.angle_beta   90.00
_cell.angle_gamma   90.00
#
_symmetry.space_group_name_H-M   'P 1'
#
loop_
_entity.id
_entity.type
_entity.pdbx_description
1 polymer ?
#
loop_
_entity_poly.entity_id
_entity_poly.type
_entity_poly.pdbx_seq_one_letter_code
_entity_poly.pdbx_strand_id
1 'polypeptide(L)'
;MQKLNVLGVQIDNVTIESAADRILEMLKATRTHAVFTPNSEIVYAAYKNPDFCNILNSADMLTPDGIGIVYASKILKKPLTERAGGYDVACRVIEKISETGDRLYLFGGKPGIAEQAAENLREKYPFINIVGTQNGYFTPEEEDGIIEDINKSGADL
;
A
#
# COMPACT_ATOMS: atom_id res chain seq x y z
N MET A 1 -14.94 -7.47 -8.99
CA MET A 1 -13.82 -8.27 -8.47
C MET A 1 -14.35 -9.14 -7.34
N GLN A 2 -13.94 -10.41 -7.28
CA GLN A 2 -14.38 -11.30 -6.20
C GLN A 2 -13.66 -10.90 -4.91
N LYS A 3 -14.41 -10.80 -3.80
CA LYS A 3 -13.87 -10.55 -2.47
C LYS A 3 -13.98 -11.79 -1.58
N LEU A 4 -12.98 -11.96 -0.73
CA LEU A 4 -12.93 -12.95 0.35
C LEU A 4 -13.19 -12.23 1.67
N ASN A 5 -14.27 -12.62 2.36
CA ASN A 5 -14.53 -12.15 3.72
C ASN A 5 -13.74 -13.02 4.71
N VAL A 6 -12.75 -12.43 5.39
CA VAL A 6 -12.04 -13.06 6.51
C VAL A 6 -12.34 -12.28 7.78
N LEU A 7 -13.18 -12.85 8.65
CA LEU A 7 -13.57 -12.26 9.94
C LEU A 7 -14.10 -10.81 9.85
N GLY A 8 -14.76 -10.46 8.75
CA GLY A 8 -15.32 -9.13 8.49
C GLY A 8 -14.52 -8.29 7.49
N VAL A 9 -13.23 -8.58 7.30
CA VAL A 9 -12.35 -7.86 6.37
C VAL A 9 -12.56 -8.38 4.94
N GLN A 10 -12.86 -7.48 4.00
CA GLN A 10 -13.19 -7.78 2.61
C GLN A 10 -11.95 -7.77 1.70
N ILE A 11 -11.16 -8.84 1.77
CA ILE A 11 -9.90 -8.97 1.02
C ILE A 11 -10.19 -9.20 -0.46
N ASP A 12 -9.50 -8.46 -1.32
CA ASP A 12 -9.66 -8.55 -2.77
C ASP A 12 -8.87 -9.74 -3.34
N ASN A 13 -9.50 -10.53 -4.22
CA ASN A 13 -8.80 -11.62 -4.90
C ASN A 13 -8.02 -11.06 -6.11
N VAL A 14 -6.79 -10.62 -5.86
CA VAL A 14 -5.87 -10.01 -6.84
C VAL A 14 -4.53 -10.74 -6.89
N THR A 15 -3.89 -10.68 -8.05
CA THR A 15 -2.46 -10.98 -8.23
C THR A 15 -1.62 -9.71 -8.00
N ILE A 16 -0.32 -9.87 -7.78
CA ILE A 16 0.66 -8.78 -7.68
C ILE A 16 0.55 -7.86 -8.91
N GLU A 17 0.50 -8.46 -10.11
CA GLU A 17 0.37 -7.72 -11.37
C GLU A 17 -0.93 -6.93 -11.43
N SER A 18 -2.08 -7.57 -11.17
CA SER A 18 -3.40 -6.91 -11.26
C SER A 18 -3.58 -5.84 -10.18
N ALA A 19 -2.97 -6.02 -9.00
CA ALA A 19 -2.97 -5.02 -7.95
C ALA A 19 -2.15 -3.78 -8.37
N ALA A 20 -0.96 -4.00 -8.94
CA ALA A 20 -0.11 -2.92 -9.42
C ALA A 20 -0.76 -2.16 -10.59
N ASP A 21 -1.33 -2.86 -11.57
CA ASP A 21 -2.08 -2.24 -12.68
C ASP A 21 -3.20 -1.35 -12.18
N ARG A 22 -3.96 -1.85 -11.20
CA ARG A 22 -5.07 -1.10 -10.62
C ARG A 22 -4.60 0.12 -9.83
N ILE A 23 -3.47 0.04 -9.14
CA ILE A 23 -2.86 1.21 -8.49
C ILE A 23 -2.47 2.26 -9.55
N LEU A 24 -1.88 1.85 -10.68
CA LEU A 24 -1.58 2.77 -11.77
C LEU A 24 -2.84 3.40 -12.41
N GLU A 25 -3.96 2.67 -12.43
CA GLU A 25 -5.25 3.24 -12.81
C GLU A 25 -5.74 4.28 -11.79
N MET A 26 -5.57 4.01 -10.49
CA MET A 26 -5.92 4.95 -9.41
C MET A 26 -5.13 6.26 -9.49
N LEU A 27 -3.85 6.21 -9.89
CA LEU A 27 -3.01 7.40 -10.05
C LEU A 27 -3.55 8.39 -11.11
N LYS A 28 -4.36 7.92 -12.05
CA LYS A 28 -4.95 8.77 -13.11
C LYS A 28 -6.21 9.51 -12.67
N ALA A 29 -6.76 9.16 -11.50
CA ALA A 29 -7.99 9.74 -11.01
C ALA A 29 -7.74 11.01 -10.19
N THR A 30 -8.74 11.89 -10.12
CA THR A 30 -8.62 13.20 -9.45
C THR A 30 -8.84 13.15 -7.93
N ARG A 31 -8.83 11.97 -7.33
CA ARG A 31 -9.05 11.77 -5.89
C ARG A 31 -7.98 10.86 -5.30
N THR A 32 -7.77 10.97 -3.99
CA THR A 32 -6.94 10.04 -3.24
C THR A 32 -7.59 8.66 -3.20
N HIS A 33 -6.73 7.63 -3.27
CA HIS A 33 -7.11 6.24 -3.09
C HIS A 33 -6.32 5.63 -1.94
N ALA A 34 -6.94 4.71 -1.20
CA ALA A 34 -6.28 3.97 -0.13
C ALA A 34 -6.14 2.50 -0.50
N VAL A 35 -4.94 1.96 -0.29
CA VAL A 35 -4.65 0.53 -0.47
C VAL A 35 -4.02 0.00 0.81
N PHE A 36 -4.58 -1.08 1.35
CA PHE A 36 -4.00 -1.77 2.50
C PHE A 36 -3.71 -3.23 2.18
N THR A 37 -2.78 -3.82 2.90
CA THR A 37 -2.30 -5.20 2.67
C THR A 37 -2.56 -6.05 3.90
N PRO A 38 -3.84 -6.34 4.25
CA PRO A 38 -4.19 -7.05 5.48
C PRO A 38 -3.57 -8.45 5.52
N ASN A 39 -2.73 -8.67 6.52
CA ASN A 39 -2.22 -9.98 6.91
C ASN A 39 -3.05 -10.57 8.08
N SER A 40 -2.66 -11.74 8.58
CA SER A 40 -3.36 -12.40 9.70
C SER A 40 -3.48 -11.53 10.97
N GLU A 41 -2.45 -10.74 11.28
CA GLU A 41 -2.41 -9.87 12.45
C GLU A 41 -3.37 -8.71 12.29
N ILE A 42 -3.35 -8.04 11.13
CA ILE A 42 -4.27 -6.93 10.81
C ILE A 42 -5.72 -7.43 10.85
N VAL A 43 -6.00 -8.60 10.25
CA VAL A 43 -7.35 -9.18 10.27
C VAL A 43 -7.79 -9.50 11.70
N TYR A 44 -6.90 -10.05 12.53
CA TYR A 44 -7.22 -10.33 13.92
C TYR A 44 -7.48 -9.05 14.74
N ALA A 45 -6.68 -8.01 14.54
CA ALA A 45 -6.88 -6.70 15.16
C ALA A 45 -8.22 -6.07 14.74
N ALA A 46 -8.55 -6.12 13.45
CA ALA A 46 -9.83 -5.63 12.91
C ALA A 46 -11.02 -6.42 13.44
N TYR A 47 -10.89 -7.74 13.61
CA TYR A 47 -11.93 -8.56 14.24
C TYR A 47 -12.22 -8.12 15.69
N LYS A 48 -11.21 -7.61 16.41
CA LYS A 48 -11.37 -7.10 17.79
C LYS A 48 -11.82 -5.63 17.85
N ASN A 49 -11.70 -4.88 16.76
CA ASN A 49 -12.00 -3.46 16.69
C ASN A 49 -12.87 -3.14 15.46
N PRO A 50 -14.21 -3.03 15.63
CA PRO A 50 -15.13 -2.73 14.54
C PRO A 50 -14.81 -1.45 13.77
N ASP A 51 -14.34 -0.40 14.44
CA ASP A 51 -13.98 0.86 13.79
C ASP A 51 -12.77 0.67 12.86
N PHE A 52 -11.77 -0.08 13.31
CA PHE A 52 -10.62 -0.43 12.47
C PHE A 52 -11.02 -1.31 11.27
N CYS A 53 -11.94 -2.27 11.48
CA CYS A 53 -12.50 -3.06 10.39
C CYS A 53 -13.23 -2.21 9.36
N ASN A 54 -13.99 -1.20 9.81
CA ASN A 54 -14.68 -0.25 8.94
C ASN A 54 -13.70 0.61 8.13
N ILE A 55 -12.61 1.08 8.76
CA ILE A 55 -11.54 1.82 8.07
C ILE A 55 -10.92 0.96 6.96
N LEU A 56 -10.54 -0.29 7.26
CA LEU A 56 -9.99 -1.20 6.26
C LEU A 56 -10.96 -1.41 5.10
N ASN A 57 -12.23 -1.70 5.40
CA ASN A 57 -13.24 -1.96 4.37
C ASN A 57 -13.63 -0.71 3.56
N SER A 58 -13.26 0.50 4.00
CA SER A 58 -13.45 1.73 3.24
C SER A 58 -12.37 1.97 2.17
N ALA A 59 -11.27 1.21 2.19
CA ALA A 59 -10.19 1.31 1.22
C ALA A 59 -10.62 0.88 -0.20
N ASP A 60 -9.94 1.42 -1.19
CA ASP A 60 -10.18 1.13 -2.61
C ASP A 60 -9.69 -0.26 -3.04
N MET A 61 -8.72 -0.81 -2.29
CA MET A 61 -8.20 -2.15 -2.46
C MET A 61 -7.57 -2.72 -1.18
N LEU A 62 -7.87 -3.98 -0.88
CA LEU A 62 -7.27 -4.76 0.21
C LEU A 62 -6.54 -5.97 -0.37
N THR A 63 -5.21 -5.94 -0.48
CA THR A 63 -4.45 -7.05 -1.07
C THR A 63 -4.22 -8.19 -0.07
N PRO A 64 -4.20 -9.46 -0.52
CA PRO A 64 -4.00 -10.60 0.37
C PRO A 64 -2.53 -10.75 0.78
N ASP A 65 -2.19 -10.33 2.00
CA ASP A 65 -0.84 -10.44 2.53
C ASP A 65 -0.66 -11.65 3.46
N GLY A 66 0.44 -12.38 3.27
CA GLY A 66 0.84 -13.46 4.17
C GLY A 66 0.11 -14.79 3.96
N ILE A 67 0.72 -15.85 4.49
CA ILE A 67 0.25 -17.22 4.26
C ILE A 67 -1.06 -17.55 5.00
N GLY A 68 -1.32 -16.88 6.13
CA GLY A 68 -2.55 -17.14 6.91
C GLY A 68 -3.81 -16.74 6.15
N ILE A 69 -3.76 -15.66 5.36
CA ILE A 69 -4.84 -15.24 4.47
C ILE A 69 -5.08 -16.28 3.36
N VAL A 70 -4.00 -16.83 2.79
CA VAL A 70 -4.09 -17.93 1.81
C VAL A 70 -4.74 -19.16 2.43
N TYR A 71 -4.38 -19.56 3.66
CA TYR A 71 -5.03 -20.68 4.34
C TYR A 71 -6.51 -20.41 4.65
N ALA A 72 -6.84 -19.21 5.13
CA ALA A 72 -8.22 -18.81 5.37
C ALA A 72 -9.07 -18.93 4.08
N SER A 73 -8.52 -18.51 2.94
CA SER A 73 -9.19 -18.63 1.64
C SER A 73 -9.54 -20.07 1.27
N LYS A 74 -8.64 -21.03 1.57
CA LYS A 74 -8.85 -22.46 1.34
C LYS A 74 -9.89 -23.03 2.28
N ILE A 75 -9.83 -22.69 3.56
CA ILE A 75 -10.82 -23.11 4.58
C ILE A 75 -12.22 -22.64 4.21
N LEU A 76 -12.33 -21.39 3.72
CA LEU A 76 -13.57 -20.77 3.27
C LEU A 76 -14.03 -21.24 1.88
N LYS A 77 -13.32 -22.21 1.26
CA LYS A 77 -13.59 -22.76 -0.08
C LYS A 77 -13.67 -21.68 -1.18
N LYS A 78 -12.92 -20.59 -1.00
CA LYS A 78 -12.77 -19.47 -1.94
C LYS A 78 -11.28 -19.18 -2.09
N PRO A 79 -10.51 -20.07 -2.73
CA PRO A 79 -9.06 -19.92 -2.80
C PRO A 79 -8.68 -18.62 -3.50
N LEU A 80 -7.73 -17.89 -2.91
CA LEU A 80 -7.11 -16.74 -3.55
C LEU A 80 -6.23 -17.20 -4.72
N THR A 81 -6.17 -16.38 -5.76
CA THR A 81 -5.37 -16.62 -6.96
C THR A 81 -3.88 -16.58 -6.64
N GLU A 82 -3.47 -15.60 -5.83
CA GLU A 82 -2.08 -15.38 -5.45
C GLU A 82 -1.99 -14.72 -4.07
N ARG A 83 -0.83 -14.88 -3.41
CA ARG A 83 -0.45 -14.08 -2.24
C ARG A 83 0.19 -12.77 -2.70
N ALA A 84 -0.61 -11.75 -2.94
CA ALA A 84 -0.15 -10.41 -3.30
C ALA A 84 0.20 -9.57 -2.06
N GLY A 85 1.35 -9.90 -1.45
CA GLY A 85 1.86 -9.23 -0.26
C GLY A 85 2.33 -7.79 -0.51
N GLY A 86 2.32 -6.95 0.53
CA GLY A 86 2.55 -5.52 0.39
C GLY A 86 3.91 -5.15 -0.20
N TYR A 87 4.98 -5.85 0.21
CA TYR A 87 6.31 -5.62 -0.36
C TYR A 87 6.37 -5.97 -1.85
N ASP A 88 5.80 -7.11 -2.25
CA ASP A 88 5.83 -7.59 -3.64
C ASP A 88 5.02 -6.64 -4.54
N VAL A 89 3.84 -6.20 -4.07
CA VAL A 89 2.99 -5.21 -4.75
C VAL A 89 3.68 -3.85 -4.85
N ALA A 90 4.25 -3.33 -3.76
CA ALA A 90 4.96 -2.05 -3.77
C ALA A 90 6.15 -2.07 -4.74
N CYS A 91 6.96 -3.13 -4.74
CA CYS A 91 8.06 -3.30 -5.69
C CYS A 91 7.57 -3.26 -7.14
N ARG A 92 6.45 -3.94 -7.43
CA ARG A 92 5.89 -3.99 -8.78
C ARG A 92 5.31 -2.65 -9.22
N VAL A 93 4.65 -1.92 -8.32
CA VAL A 93 4.18 -0.55 -8.59
C VAL A 93 5.37 0.37 -8.86
N ILE A 94 6.39 0.35 -8.01
CA ILE A 94 7.60 1.15 -8.16
C ILE A 94 8.28 0.91 -9.51
N GLU A 95 8.41 -0.36 -9.91
CA GLU A 95 8.95 -0.72 -11.22
C GLU A 95 8.12 -0.09 -12.36
N LYS A 96 6.79 -0.21 -12.32
CA LYS A 96 5.92 0.36 -13.35
C LYS A 96 5.97 1.89 -13.40
N ILE A 97 5.96 2.57 -12.25
CA ILE A 97 5.99 4.04 -12.22
C ILE A 97 7.33 4.64 -12.63
N SER A 98 8.41 3.84 -12.53
CA SER A 98 9.72 4.27 -13.02
C SER A 98 9.76 4.49 -14.53
N GLU A 99 8.80 3.92 -15.28
CA GLU A 99 8.68 4.08 -16.73
C GLU A 99 7.72 5.20 -17.15
N THR A 100 6.86 5.68 -16.23
CA THR A 100 5.81 6.67 -16.51
C THR A 100 6.14 8.06 -15.98
N GLY A 101 7.11 8.16 -15.07
CA GLY A 101 7.54 9.43 -14.47
C GLY A 101 6.64 9.93 -13.33
N ASP A 102 5.72 9.10 -12.84
CA ASP A 102 4.87 9.44 -11.69
C ASP A 102 5.74 9.76 -10.46
N ARG A 103 5.30 10.75 -9.68
CA ARG A 103 6.06 11.32 -8.57
C ARG A 103 5.85 10.51 -7.30
N LEU A 104 6.90 9.86 -6.81
CA LEU A 104 6.91 9.04 -5.61
C LEU A 104 7.38 9.84 -4.39
N TYR A 105 6.68 9.71 -3.27
CA TYR A 105 7.11 10.19 -1.97
C TYR A 105 7.32 9.02 -1.00
N LEU A 106 8.44 9.02 -0.28
CA LEU A 106 8.72 7.97 0.70
C LEU A 106 8.52 8.49 2.13
N PHE A 107 7.48 8.01 2.79
CA PHE A 107 7.17 8.36 4.17
C PHE A 107 7.31 7.17 5.11
N GLY A 108 8.11 7.32 6.17
CA GLY A 108 8.24 6.34 7.25
C GLY A 108 9.68 5.95 7.59
N GLY A 109 9.82 4.96 8.46
CA GLY A 109 11.12 4.52 8.97
C GLY A 109 11.74 5.48 9.99
N LYS A 110 12.93 5.13 10.48
CA LYS A 110 13.73 6.03 11.34
C LYS A 110 14.35 7.16 10.51
N PRO A 111 14.79 8.27 11.14
CA PRO A 111 15.54 9.30 10.44
C PRO A 111 16.68 8.72 9.59
N GLY A 112 16.77 9.10 8.31
CA GLY A 112 17.75 8.60 7.35
C GLY A 112 17.34 7.35 6.56
N ILE A 113 16.30 6.63 6.97
CA ILE A 113 15.90 5.37 6.32
C ILE A 113 15.12 5.63 5.03
N ALA A 114 14.24 6.63 4.99
CA ALA A 114 13.50 6.99 3.78
C ALA A 114 14.45 7.53 2.69
N GLU A 115 15.46 8.31 3.10
CA GLU A 115 16.52 8.83 2.26
C GLU A 115 17.38 7.69 1.67
N GLN A 116 17.81 6.75 2.51
CA GLN A 116 18.56 5.58 2.06
C GLN A 116 17.73 4.69 1.11
N ALA A 117 16.43 4.54 1.36
CA ALA A 117 15.53 3.85 0.45
C ALA A 117 15.44 4.58 -0.90
N ALA A 118 15.37 5.91 -0.90
CA ALA A 118 15.37 6.70 -2.13
C ALA A 118 16.67 6.54 -2.95
N GLU A 119 17.83 6.52 -2.28
CA GLU A 119 19.12 6.27 -2.93
C GLU A 119 19.15 4.91 -3.62
N ASN A 120 18.81 3.84 -2.89
CA ASN A 120 18.78 2.48 -3.43
C ASN A 120 17.79 2.35 -4.60
N LEU A 121 16.64 3.03 -4.53
CA LEU A 121 15.65 3.02 -5.61
C LEU A 121 16.14 3.76 -6.85
N ARG A 122 16.85 4.89 -6.71
CA ARG A 122 17.45 5.60 -7.84
C ARG A 122 18.56 4.79 -8.52
N GLU A 123 19.34 4.05 -7.74
CA GLU A 123 20.35 3.13 -8.28
C GLU A 123 19.70 1.99 -9.07
N LYS A 124 18.60 1.43 -8.56
CA LYS A 124 17.90 0.30 -9.18
C LYS A 124 17.04 0.72 -10.39
N TYR A 125 16.42 1.89 -10.32
CA TYR A 125 15.48 2.41 -11.32
C TYR A 125 15.90 3.83 -11.73
N PRO A 126 16.75 3.99 -12.75
CA PRO A 126 17.36 5.30 -13.09
C PRO A 126 16.38 6.42 -13.44
N PHE A 127 15.14 6.09 -13.80
CA PHE A 127 14.10 7.04 -14.21
C PHE A 127 13.03 7.28 -13.13
N ILE A 128 13.18 6.69 -11.94
CA ILE A 128 12.23 6.89 -10.85
C ILE A 128 12.22 8.36 -10.37
N ASN A 129 11.03 8.94 -10.27
CA ASN A 129 10.86 10.34 -9.90
C ASN A 129 10.50 10.48 -8.42
N ILE A 130 11.50 10.41 -7.55
CA ILE A 130 11.30 10.57 -6.10
C ILE A 130 11.34 12.07 -5.74
N VAL A 131 10.18 12.61 -5.35
CA VAL A 131 9.98 14.05 -5.10
C VAL A 131 10.09 14.46 -3.63
N GLY A 132 10.18 13.49 -2.72
CA GLY A 132 10.36 13.77 -1.31
C GLY A 132 10.53 12.52 -0.46
N THR A 133 11.07 12.73 0.73
CA THR A 133 11.27 11.72 1.76
C THR A 133 10.98 12.32 3.13
N GLN A 134 10.34 11.57 4.01
CA GLN A 134 10.11 11.98 5.39
C GLN A 134 10.12 10.76 6.31
N ASN A 135 10.70 10.92 7.50
CA ASN A 135 10.76 9.85 8.47
C ASN A 135 9.43 9.70 9.25
N GLY A 136 9.21 8.54 9.86
CA GLY A 136 7.97 8.23 10.58
C GLY A 136 7.96 8.62 12.06
N TYR A 137 8.99 9.29 12.58
CA TYR A 137 9.09 9.70 13.98
C TYR A 137 8.82 11.20 14.08
N PHE A 138 7.55 11.54 14.30
CA PHE A 138 7.07 12.91 14.43
C PHE A 138 6.09 13.01 15.59
N THR A 139 5.92 14.24 16.08
CA THR A 139 4.95 14.62 17.09
C THR A 139 3.62 14.99 16.44
N PRO A 140 2.49 14.89 17.15
CA PRO A 140 1.19 15.32 16.61
C PRO A 140 1.17 16.76 16.10
N GLU A 141 1.98 17.64 16.69
CA GLU A 141 2.10 19.05 16.27
C GLU A 141 2.81 19.22 14.92
N GLU A 142 3.60 18.24 14.48
CA GLU A 142 4.30 18.25 13.20
C GLU A 142 3.45 17.65 12.06
N GLU A 143 2.35 16.97 12.37
CA GLU A 143 1.53 16.23 11.39
C GLU A 143 1.00 17.12 10.26
N ASP A 144 0.40 18.26 10.60
CA ASP A 144 -0.14 19.19 9.61
C ASP A 144 0.95 19.73 8.66
N GLY A 145 2.14 20.01 9.19
CA GLY A 145 3.28 20.47 8.39
C GLY A 145 3.80 19.39 7.44
N ILE A 146 3.87 18.14 7.91
CA ILE A 146 4.27 16.99 7.09
C ILE A 146 3.27 16.78 5.94
N ILE A 147 1.97 16.85 6.23
CA ILE A 147 0.92 16.73 5.21
C ILE A 147 1.06 17.86 4.19
N GLU A 148 1.30 19.10 4.64
CA GLU A 148 1.51 20.23 3.76
C GLU A 148 2.73 20.03 2.84
N ASP A 149 3.83 19.49 3.38
CA ASP A 149 5.05 19.22 2.61
C ASP A 149 4.86 18.12 1.55
N ILE A 150 4.14 17.04 1.88
CA ILE A 150 3.76 15.99 0.92
C ILE A 150 2.87 16.57 -0.19
N ASN A 151 1.90 17.42 0.16
CA ASN A 151 1.04 18.06 -0.83
C ASN A 151 1.82 19.04 -1.73
N LYS A 152 2.76 19.81 -1.17
CA LYS A 152 3.60 20.77 -1.91
C LYS A 152 4.61 20.09 -2.83
N SER A 153 5.11 18.90 -2.49
CA SER A 153 5.97 18.12 -3.41
C SER A 153 5.22 17.69 -4.67
N GLY A 154 3.88 17.65 -4.58
CA GLY A 154 3.01 17.08 -5.59
C GLY A 154 3.29 15.59 -5.74
N ALA A 155 3.34 14.82 -4.67
CA ALA A 155 3.40 13.38 -4.82
C ALA A 155 2.15 12.85 -5.54
N ASP A 156 2.33 11.88 -6.45
CA ASP A 156 1.24 11.11 -7.04
C ASP A 156 1.01 9.82 -6.22
N LEU A 157 2.10 9.23 -5.69
CA LEU A 157 2.13 8.03 -4.84
C LEU A 157 2.90 8.26 -3.54
#